data_AF-Q1AFZ4-F1
#
_entry.id   AF-Q1AFZ4-F1
#
_cell.length_a   1.000
_cell.length_b   1.000
_cell.length_c   1.000
_cell.angle_alpha   90.00
_cell.angle_beta   90.00
_cell.angle_gamma   90.00
#
_symmetry.space_group_name_H-M   'P 1'
#
loop_
_entity.id
_entity.type
_entity.pdbx_description
1 polymer ?
#
loop_
_entity_poly.entity_id
_entity_poly.type
_entity_poly.pdbx_seq_one_letter_code
_entity_poly.pdbx_strand_id
1 'polypeptide(L)'
;RNKIPVMEDREPCYTACPRGWIGFGSKCFYFSEDMGNWTFSQSSCVASNSHLALFHSLEELNFLKRYKGTSDHWIGLHRASTQHPWIWTDNTEYNN
;
A
#
# COMPACT_ATOMS: atom_id res chain seq x y z
N ARG A 1 26.96 35.20 -27.13
CA ARG A 1 25.94 34.98 -26.06
C ARG A 1 25.28 33.65 -26.35
N ASN A 2 25.72 32.58 -25.70
CA ASN A 2 25.14 31.25 -25.87
C ASN A 2 23.83 31.21 -25.09
N LYS A 3 22.71 31.03 -25.79
CA LYS A 3 21.41 30.84 -25.16
C LYS A 3 21.38 29.41 -24.59
N ILE A 4 21.22 29.31 -23.27
CA ILE A 4 20.89 28.06 -22.59
C ILE A 4 19.48 27.67 -23.06
N PRO A 5 19.21 26.43 -23.51
CA PRO A 5 17.86 26.03 -23.87
C PRO A 5 17.04 25.92 -22.59
N VAL A 6 15.94 26.67 -22.55
CA VAL A 6 14.89 26.52 -21.55
C VAL A 6 14.29 25.12 -21.74
N MET A 7 14.34 24.29 -20.70
CA MET A 7 13.61 23.03 -20.68
C MET A 7 12.14 23.35 -20.36
N GLU A 8 11.36 23.57 -21.40
CA GLU A 8 9.92 23.79 -21.34
C GLU A 8 9.19 22.47 -21.66
N ASP A 9 8.49 21.96 -20.64
CA ASP A 9 7.35 21.03 -20.67
C ASP A 9 7.44 19.62 -21.31
N ARG A 10 7.24 18.58 -20.46
CA ARG A 10 6.46 17.32 -20.65
C ARG A 10 7.20 15.98 -20.44
N GLU A 11 7.02 15.40 -19.25
CA GLU A 11 6.48 14.05 -19.01
C GLU A 11 6.23 13.90 -17.50
N PRO A 12 5.07 13.41 -17.01
CA PRO A 12 4.95 13.09 -15.59
C PRO A 12 5.98 12.01 -15.27
N CYS A 13 6.92 12.29 -14.35
CA CYS A 13 7.80 11.25 -13.84
C CYS A 13 6.91 10.26 -13.08
N TYR A 14 6.57 9.14 -13.72
CA TYR A 14 5.90 8.05 -13.04
C TYR A 14 6.88 7.49 -12.02
N THR A 15 6.68 7.83 -10.74
CA THR A 15 7.47 7.27 -9.64
C THR A 15 7.32 5.75 -9.68
N ALA A 16 8.38 5.06 -10.07
CA ALA A 16 8.42 3.61 -10.00
C ALA A 16 8.34 3.17 -8.54
N CYS A 17 7.68 2.04 -8.29
CA CYS A 17 7.64 1.47 -6.96
C CYS A 17 9.05 1.09 -6.47
N PRO A 18 9.31 1.14 -5.14
CA PRO A 18 10.59 0.71 -4.61
C PRO A 18 10.90 -0.74 -4.99
N ARG A 19 12.19 -1.11 -4.99
CA ARG A 19 12.60 -2.47 -5.34
C ARG A 19 11.90 -3.51 -4.45
N GLY A 20 11.33 -4.54 -5.07
CA GLY A 20 10.58 -5.59 -4.37
C GLY A 20 9.09 -5.29 -4.15
N TRP A 21 8.63 -4.10 -4.52
CA TRP A 21 7.23 -3.71 -4.48
C TRP A 21 6.58 -3.87 -5.85
N ILE A 22 5.29 -4.18 -5.87
CA ILE A 22 4.50 -4.35 -7.08
C ILE A 22 3.51 -3.18 -7.18
N GLY A 23 3.54 -2.46 -8.31
CA GLY A 23 2.64 -1.35 -8.58
C GLY A 23 1.28 -1.81 -9.12
N PHE A 24 0.20 -1.23 -8.61
CA PHE A 24 -1.14 -1.39 -9.16
C PHE A 24 -1.93 -0.09 -8.98
N GLY A 25 -2.40 0.50 -10.09
CA GLY A 25 -2.98 1.83 -10.09
C GLY A 25 -1.97 2.88 -9.60
N SER A 26 -2.36 3.67 -8.60
CA SER A 26 -1.50 4.68 -7.96
C SER A 26 -0.84 4.19 -6.67
N LYS A 27 -0.86 2.88 -6.39
CA LYS A 27 -0.35 2.29 -5.15
C LYS A 27 0.79 1.31 -5.44
N CYS A 28 1.69 1.19 -4.47
CA CYS A 28 2.73 0.16 -4.43
C CYS A 28 2.42 -0.81 -3.28
N PHE A 29 2.51 -2.10 -3.54
CA PHE A 29 2.23 -3.15 -2.57
C PHE A 29 3.46 -4.03 -2.33
N TYR A 30 3.71 -4.37 -1.08
CA TYR A 30 4.77 -5.29 -0.65
C TYR A 30 4.14 -6.46 0.10
N PHE A 31 4.58 -7.67 -0.24
CA PHE A 31 4.15 -8.91 0.39
C PHE A 31 5.29 -9.42 1.26
N SER A 32 5.14 -9.24 2.57
CA SER A 32 6.16 -9.61 3.55
C SER A 32 6.29 -11.13 3.69
N GLU A 33 7.52 -11.63 3.71
CA GLU A 33 7.82 -13.03 4.07
C GLU A 33 7.87 -13.23 5.59
N ASP A 34 8.05 -12.16 6.37
CA ASP A 34 8.10 -12.22 7.82
C ASP A 34 6.74 -12.56 8.43
N MET A 35 6.73 -13.47 9.40
CA MET A 35 5.55 -13.87 10.15
C MET A 35 5.43 -13.07 11.45
N GLY A 36 4.21 -12.63 11.78
CA GLY A 36 3.94 -11.91 13.02
C GLY A 36 2.46 -11.63 13.23
N ASN A 37 2.15 -11.01 14.37
CA ASN A 37 0.80 -10.50 14.62
C ASN A 37 0.57 -9.18 13.88
N TRP A 38 -0.69 -8.73 13.85
CA TRP A 38 -1.07 -7.50 13.15
C TRP A 38 -0.24 -6.28 13.58
N THR A 39 0.00 -6.12 14.89
CA THR A 39 0.78 -5.00 15.44
C THR A 39 2.23 -5.00 14.97
N PHE A 40 2.87 -6.17 14.95
CA PHE A 40 4.21 -6.34 14.40
C PHE A 40 4.23 -5.98 12.91
N SER A 41 3.32 -6.53 12.12
CA SER A 41 3.26 -6.27 10.68
C SER A 41 3.03 -4.78 10.37
N GLN A 42 2.15 -4.09 11.11
CA GLN A 42 1.97 -2.65 10.95
C GLN A 42 3.24 -1.86 11.30
N SER A 43 3.95 -2.27 12.35
CA SER A 43 5.20 -1.61 12.76
C SER A 43 6.30 -1.79 11.72
N SER A 44 6.41 -2.98 11.11
CA SER A 44 7.34 -3.26 10.01
C SER A 44 7.02 -2.46 8.76
N CYS A 45 5.74 -2.30 8.41
CA CYS A 45 5.33 -1.41 7.32
C CYS A 45 5.73 0.05 7.58
N VAL A 46 5.48 0.56 8.80
CA VAL A 46 5.84 1.94 9.18
C VAL A 46 7.35 2.16 9.13
N ALA A 47 8.14 1.18 9.58
CA ALA A 47 9.61 1.23 9.46
C ALA A 47 10.09 1.30 8.00
N SER A 48 9.25 0.86 7.06
CA SER A 48 9.49 0.92 5.61
C SER A 48 8.79 2.11 4.92
N ASN A 49 8.41 3.15 5.68
CA ASN A 49 7.64 4.32 5.19
C ASN A 49 6.33 3.94 4.48
N SER A 50 5.61 2.96 5.03
CA SER A 50 4.37 2.44 4.48
C SER A 50 3.38 2.05 5.59
N HIS A 51 2.21 1.55 5.22
CA HIS A 51 1.22 1.01 6.15
C HIS A 51 0.76 -0.36 5.64
N LEU A 52 0.17 -1.19 6.53
CA LEU A 52 -0.51 -2.40 6.10
C LEU A 52 -1.53 -2.07 5.01
N ALA A 53 -1.59 -2.94 3.99
CA ALA A 53 -2.30 -2.69 2.75
C ALA A 53 -3.79 -2.37 2.98
N LEU A 54 -4.24 -1.31 2.33
CA LEU A 54 -5.64 -0.89 2.25
C LEU A 54 -6.10 -0.91 0.80
N PHE A 55 -7.33 -1.35 0.57
CA PHE A 55 -7.94 -1.41 -0.76
C PHE A 55 -9.26 -0.64 -0.77
N HIS A 56 -9.49 0.11 -1.85
CA HIS A 56 -10.67 0.96 -2.05
C HIS A 56 -11.50 0.51 -3.27
N SER A 57 -11.08 -0.56 -3.94
CA SER A 57 -11.75 -1.09 -5.11
C SER A 57 -11.67 -2.62 -5.15
N LEU A 58 -12.60 -3.22 -5.88
CA LEU A 58 -12.60 -4.67 -6.10
C LEU A 58 -11.38 -5.10 -6.92
N GLU A 59 -10.91 -4.24 -7.82
CA GLU A 59 -9.71 -4.41 -8.62
C GLU A 59 -8.46 -4.51 -7.73
N GLU A 60 -8.32 -3.61 -6.76
CA GLU A 60 -7.22 -3.67 -5.78
C GLU A 60 -7.30 -4.93 -4.91
N LEU A 61 -8.49 -5.32 -4.45
CA LEU A 61 -8.68 -6.55 -3.69
C LEU A 61 -8.32 -7.79 -4.52
N ASN A 62 -8.73 -7.84 -5.78
CA ASN A 62 -8.42 -8.94 -6.69
C ASN A 62 -6.92 -9.01 -7.01
N PHE A 63 -6.26 -7.86 -7.16
CA PHE A 63 -4.81 -7.78 -7.27
C PHE A 63 -4.14 -8.39 -6.03
N LEU A 64 -4.50 -7.95 -4.82
CA LEU A 64 -3.94 -8.49 -3.57
C LEU A 64 -4.13 -10.01 -3.46
N LYS A 65 -5.32 -10.52 -3.78
CA LYS A 65 -5.63 -11.96 -3.77
C LYS A 65 -4.81 -12.75 -4.78
N ARG A 66 -4.52 -12.17 -5.95
CA ARG A 66 -3.73 -12.83 -7.00
C ARG A 66 -2.25 -12.92 -6.65
N TYR A 67 -1.70 -11.89 -5.99
CA TYR A 67 -0.26 -11.78 -5.75
C TYR A 67 0.20 -12.19 -4.35
N LYS A 68 -0.71 -12.41 -3.38
CA LYS A 68 -0.36 -12.88 -2.03
C LYS A 68 0.29 -14.27 -1.98
N GLY A 69 0.28 -15.03 -3.08
CA GLY A 69 0.71 -16.42 -3.09
C GLY A 69 -0.15 -17.33 -2.20
N THR A 70 0.46 -18.37 -1.63
CA THR A 70 -0.25 -19.36 -0.82
C THR A 70 -0.48 -18.92 0.62
N SER A 71 0.34 -18.02 1.15
CA SER A 71 0.25 -17.57 2.55
C SER A 71 -0.85 -16.52 2.75
N ASP A 72 -1.40 -16.48 3.95
CA ASP A 72 -2.28 -15.40 4.37
C ASP A 72 -1.45 -14.21 4.87
N HIS A 73 -1.95 -13.00 4.61
CA HIS A 73 -1.26 -11.76 4.92
C HIS A 73 -2.20 -10.82 5.67
N TRP A 74 -1.66 -10.11 6.65
CA TRP A 74 -2.40 -9.04 7.33
C TRP A 74 -2.67 -7.88 6.36
N ILE A 75 -3.86 -7.29 6.48
CA ILE A 75 -4.24 -6.04 5.81
C ILE A 75 -4.47 -4.94 6.86
N GLY A 76 -4.56 -3.71 6.42
CA GLY A 76 -4.66 -2.52 7.28
C GLY A 76 -6.00 -2.34 7.98
N LEU A 77 -6.82 -3.39 8.11
CA LEU A 77 -8.12 -3.32 8.75
C LEU A 77 -8.02 -3.78 10.22
N HIS A 78 -8.50 -2.94 11.14
CA HIS A 78 -8.47 -3.24 12.58
C HIS A 78 -9.71 -2.69 13.29
N ARG A 79 -9.95 -3.17 14.52
CA ARG A 79 -10.99 -2.63 15.43
C ARG A 79 -10.56 -2.81 16.87
N ALA A 80 -10.93 -1.86 17.74
CA ALA A 80 -10.57 -1.89 19.16
C ALA A 80 -11.29 -3.02 19.92
N SER A 81 -12.55 -3.28 19.58
CA SER A 81 -13.32 -4.41 20.09
C SER A 81 -14.41 -4.80 19.09
N THR A 82 -15.13 -5.89 19.37
CA THR A 82 -16.25 -6.35 18.53
C THR A 82 -17.40 -5.35 18.42
N GLN A 83 -17.47 -4.37 19.34
CA GLN A 83 -18.50 -3.32 19.37
C GLN A 83 -18.08 -2.06 18.59
N HIS A 84 -16.81 -1.96 18.20
CA HIS A 84 -16.30 -0.81 17.44
C HIS A 84 -16.33 -1.11 15.94
N PRO A 85 -16.49 -0.07 15.11
CA PRO A 85 -16.40 -0.23 13.66
C PRO A 85 -15.00 -0.70 13.25
N TRP A 86 -14.93 -1.31 12.07
CA TRP A 86 -13.65 -1.60 11.42
C TRP A 86 -13.09 -0.31 10.83
N ILE A 87 -11.81 -0.05 11.10
CA ILE A 87 -11.10 1.16 10.72
C ILE A 87 -9.86 0.73 9.93
N TRP A 88 -9.56 1.46 8.85
CA TRP A 88 -8.33 1.33 8.09
C TRP A 88 -7.19 2.10 8.75
N THR A 89 -5.95 1.73 8.44
CA THR A 89 -4.73 2.39 8.96
C THR A 89 -4.60 3.88 8.58
N ASP A 90 -5.38 4.37 7.61
CA ASP A 90 -5.50 5.79 7.27
C ASP A 90 -6.58 6.54 8.08
N ASN A 91 -7.17 5.88 9.08
CA ASN A 91 -8.26 6.35 9.93
C ASN A 91 -9.62 6.52 9.23
N THR A 92 -9.80 5.92 8.04
CA THR A 92 -11.12 5.84 7.41
C THR A 92 -11.90 4.63 7.93
N GLU A 93 -13.21 4.80 8.09
CA GLU A 93 -14.10 3.70 8.47
C GLU A 93 -14.34 2.78 7.26
N TYR A 94 -14.38 1.46 7.50
CA TYR A 94 -14.71 0.49 6.47
C TYR A 94 -16.20 0.52 6.16
N ASN A 95 -16.53 1.04 4.98
CA ASN A 95 -17.88 0.99 4.41
C ASN A 95 -17.99 -0.24 3.50
N ASN A 96 -18.88 -1.15 3.87
CA ASN A 96 -19.10 -2.43 3.17
C ASN A 96 -19.91 -2.28 1.87
#